data_AF-A0A3D4WYJ5-F1
#
_entry.id   AF-A0A3D4WYJ5-F1
#
_cell.length_a   1.000
_cell.length_b   1.000
_cell.length_c   1.000
_cell.angle_alpha   90.00
_cell.angle_beta   90.00
_cell.angle_gamma   90.00
#
_symmetry.space_group_name_H-M   'P 1'
#
loop_
_entity.id
_entity.type
_entity.pdbx_description
1 polymer ?
#
loop_
_entity_poly.entity_id
_entity_poly.type
_entity_poly.pdbx_seq_one_letter_code
_entity_poly.pdbx_strand_id
1 'polypeptide(L)'
;KEQIAAAATTGSVRLLSMRHEFPTEWARFTAAANTPLNITLRPEHYPFWASRFAPIQLKKVEFFAEPSSSTPATVGLAGSSDLVTDGAYGGMRVGQLTGSLPAARGPVSWAFDNNSMDDIWVALSWGQEE
;
A
#
# COMPACT_ATOMS: atom_id res chain seq x y z
N LYS A 1 -2.35 -29.19 -9.39
CA LYS A 1 -1.85 -28.02 -10.15
C LYS A 1 -2.21 -26.70 -9.44
N GLU A 2 -3.42 -26.55 -8.91
CA GLU A 2 -3.83 -25.37 -8.11
C GLU A 2 -2.95 -25.10 -6.87
N GLN A 3 -2.51 -26.12 -6.13
CA GLN A 3 -1.68 -25.91 -4.94
C GLN A 3 -0.27 -25.36 -5.25
N ILE A 4 0.25 -25.56 -6.47
CA ILE A 4 1.56 -25.03 -6.88
C ILE A 4 1.43 -23.58 -7.36
N ALA A 5 0.33 -23.21 -8.01
CA ALA A 5 0.03 -21.82 -8.38
C ALA A 5 -0.22 -20.94 -7.13
N ALA A 6 -0.92 -21.49 -6.13
CA ALA A 6 -1.06 -20.86 -4.82
C ALA A 6 0.32 -20.66 -4.16
N ALA A 7 1.18 -21.68 -4.13
CA ALA A 7 2.51 -21.58 -3.54
C ALA A 7 3.45 -20.59 -4.25
N ALA A 8 3.32 -20.39 -5.58
CA ALA A 8 4.05 -19.35 -6.32
C ALA A 8 3.56 -17.92 -6.00
N THR A 9 2.35 -17.79 -5.45
CA THR A 9 1.71 -16.53 -5.05
C THR A 9 1.94 -16.20 -3.56
N THR A 10 2.16 -17.21 -2.70
CA THR A 10 2.20 -17.07 -1.23
C THR A 10 3.46 -16.38 -0.65
N GLY A 11 4.50 -16.09 -1.45
CA GLY A 11 5.81 -15.72 -0.87
C GLY A 11 6.21 -14.24 -0.93
N SER A 12 5.54 -13.40 -1.72
CA SER A 12 6.15 -12.14 -2.17
C SER A 12 5.39 -10.92 -1.68
N VAL A 13 5.74 -10.45 -0.49
CA VAL A 13 5.22 -9.23 0.12
C VAL A 13 6.36 -8.26 0.40
N ARG A 14 6.17 -6.98 0.13
CA ARG A 14 7.09 -5.89 0.50
C ARG A 14 6.29 -4.83 1.21
N LEU A 15 6.74 -4.48 2.40
CA LEU A 15 6.20 -3.38 3.17
C LEU A 15 6.99 -2.11 2.83
N LEU A 16 6.29 -1.05 2.44
CA LEU A 16 6.86 0.24 2.08
C LEU A 16 6.40 1.29 3.06
N SER A 17 7.32 1.93 3.78
CA SER A 17 7.02 3.17 4.50
C SER A 17 6.93 4.31 3.48
N MET A 18 5.79 4.97 3.39
CA MET A 18 5.61 6.09 2.46
C MET A 18 6.52 7.26 2.83
N ARG A 19 6.71 7.51 4.13
CA ARG A 19 7.61 8.54 4.62
C ARG A 19 9.07 8.33 4.22
N HIS A 20 9.55 7.08 4.21
CA HIS A 20 10.95 6.78 3.95
C HIS A 20 11.25 6.42 2.48
N GLU A 21 10.37 5.66 1.82
CA GLU A 21 10.56 5.25 0.42
C GLU A 21 10.17 6.37 -0.56
N PHE A 22 9.23 7.24 -0.17
CA PHE A 22 8.70 8.32 -1.01
C PHE A 22 8.65 9.66 -0.24
N PRO A 23 9.78 10.17 0.29
CA PRO A 23 9.78 11.30 1.21
C PRO A 23 9.23 12.59 0.59
N THR A 24 9.42 12.79 -0.71
CA THR A 24 8.93 14.01 -1.40
C THR A 24 7.41 13.96 -1.58
N GLU A 25 6.90 12.81 -2.02
CA GLU A 25 5.47 12.54 -2.20
C GLU A 25 4.75 12.59 -0.86
N TRP A 26 5.36 12.03 0.20
CA TRP A 26 4.87 12.09 1.58
C TRP A 26 4.80 13.54 2.09
N ALA A 27 5.84 14.34 1.88
CA ALA A 27 5.83 15.74 2.27
C ALA A 27 4.71 16.53 1.56
N ARG A 28 4.46 16.24 0.28
CA ARG A 28 3.33 16.86 -0.46
C ARG A 28 1.97 16.41 0.07
N PHE A 29 1.82 15.12 0.34
CA PHE A 29 0.60 14.53 0.89
C PHE A 29 0.22 15.18 2.23
N THR A 30 1.19 15.41 3.12
CA THR A 30 0.97 15.97 4.46
C THR A 30 0.90 17.49 4.50
N ALA A 31 1.39 18.19 3.48
CA ALA A 31 1.44 19.67 3.47
C ALA A 31 0.05 20.34 3.35
N ALA A 32 -0.95 19.67 2.80
CA ALA A 32 -2.29 20.22 2.64
C ALA A 32 -3.37 19.14 2.70
N ALA A 33 -4.50 19.44 3.35
CA ALA A 33 -5.65 18.56 3.43
C ALA A 33 -6.21 18.20 2.04
N ASN A 34 -6.80 17.02 1.91
CA ASN A 34 -7.38 16.49 0.66
C ASN A 34 -6.38 16.37 -0.51
N THR A 35 -5.08 16.33 -0.23
CA THR A 35 -4.07 16.05 -1.24
C THR A 35 -3.93 14.53 -1.39
N PRO A 36 -4.02 13.95 -2.60
CA PRO A 36 -3.81 12.52 -2.78
C PRO A 36 -2.32 12.16 -2.64
N LEU A 37 -2.04 10.97 -2.12
CA LEU A 37 -0.71 10.38 -2.10
C LEU A 37 -0.40 9.82 -3.48
N ASN A 38 0.40 10.56 -4.26
CA ASN A 38 0.81 10.17 -5.59
C ASN A 38 2.22 9.60 -5.56
N ILE A 39 2.37 8.31 -5.86
CA ILE A 39 3.67 7.63 -5.94
C ILE A 39 3.88 7.01 -7.32
N THR A 40 5.10 6.55 -7.59
CA THR A 40 5.38 5.72 -8.77
C THR A 40 6.05 4.44 -8.32
N LEU A 41 5.40 3.30 -8.53
CA LEU A 41 5.99 1.99 -8.29
C LEU A 41 7.01 1.69 -9.38
N ARG A 42 8.26 1.41 -8.97
CA ARG A 42 9.39 1.20 -9.87
C ARG A 42 9.96 -0.21 -9.68
N PRO A 43 10.78 -0.72 -10.61
CA PRO A 43 11.42 -2.01 -10.46
C PRO A 43 12.21 -2.17 -9.15
N GLU A 44 12.81 -1.09 -8.62
CA GLU A 44 13.56 -1.14 -7.36
C GLU A 44 12.66 -1.42 -6.15
N HIS A 45 11.34 -1.22 -6.29
CA HIS A 45 10.40 -1.55 -5.23
C HIS A 45 10.06 -3.03 -5.11
N TYR A 46 10.73 -3.87 -5.89
CA TYR A 46 10.56 -5.30 -5.86
C TYR A 46 11.93 -5.95 -5.70
N PRO A 47 12.02 -7.12 -5.04
CA PRO A 47 13.27 -7.87 -4.99
C PRO A 47 13.81 -8.11 -6.39
N PHE A 48 15.14 -8.11 -6.52
CA PHE A 48 15.81 -8.25 -7.82
C PHE A 48 15.31 -9.46 -8.63
N TRP A 49 15.01 -10.58 -7.97
CA TRP A 49 14.51 -11.79 -8.63
C TRP A 49 13.09 -11.67 -9.19
N ALA A 50 12.28 -10.70 -8.76
CA ALA A 50 10.94 -10.46 -9.31
C ALA A 50 10.99 -10.09 -10.81
N SER A 51 12.12 -9.53 -11.26
CA SER A 51 12.37 -9.27 -12.69
C SER A 51 12.41 -10.56 -13.54
N ARG A 52 12.78 -11.70 -12.95
CA ARG A 52 12.87 -12.99 -13.65
C ARG A 52 11.51 -13.63 -13.92
N PHE A 53 10.48 -13.19 -13.19
CA PHE A 53 9.11 -13.69 -13.29
C PHE A 53 8.19 -12.73 -14.03
N ALA A 54 8.75 -11.72 -14.70
CA ALA A 54 7.98 -10.72 -15.43
C ALA A 54 7.14 -11.35 -16.56
N PRO A 55 5.89 -10.92 -16.76
CA PRO A 55 5.20 -9.84 -16.04
C PRO A 55 4.73 -10.24 -14.62
N ILE A 56 4.88 -9.30 -13.67
CA ILE A 56 4.34 -9.43 -12.31
C ILE A 56 3.11 -8.54 -12.16
N GLN A 57 2.14 -8.99 -11.37
CA GLN A 57 0.94 -8.24 -11.02
C GLN A 57 0.76 -8.16 -9.51
N LEU A 58 0.14 -7.07 -9.04
CA LEU A 58 -0.30 -7.00 -7.66
C LEU A 58 -1.46 -7.97 -7.45
N LYS A 59 -1.44 -8.68 -6.32
CA LYS A 59 -2.48 -9.62 -5.87
C LYS A 59 -3.19 -9.08 -4.63
N LYS A 60 -2.54 -8.19 -3.86
CA LYS A 60 -3.10 -7.53 -2.69
C LYS A 60 -2.37 -6.22 -2.40
N VAL A 61 -3.10 -5.22 -1.91
CA VAL A 61 -2.54 -3.96 -1.39
C VAL A 61 -3.22 -3.67 -0.05
N GLU A 62 -2.44 -3.71 1.01
CA GLU A 62 -2.90 -3.40 2.38
C GLU A 62 -2.23 -2.13 2.88
N PHE A 63 -2.95 -1.38 3.70
CA PHE A 63 -2.52 -0.13 4.28
C PHE A 63 -2.51 -0.26 5.80
N PHE A 64 -1.45 0.25 6.41
CA PHE A 64 -1.29 0.34 7.85
C PHE A 64 -0.85 1.77 8.14
N ALA A 65 -1.72 2.57 8.72
CA ALA A 65 -1.40 3.97 9.03
C ALA A 65 -1.06 4.14 10.51
N GLU A 66 0.08 4.79 10.78
CA GLU A 66 0.47 5.21 12.12
C GLU A 66 -0.36 6.43 12.53
N PRO A 67 -1.15 6.32 13.60
CA PRO A 67 -1.95 7.44 14.03
C PRO A 67 -1.13 8.47 14.81
N SER A 68 -1.29 9.74 14.47
CA SER A 68 -0.95 10.85 15.37
C SER A 68 -2.09 11.15 16.34
N SER A 69 -1.89 12.13 17.23
CA SER A 69 -2.90 12.59 18.20
C SER A 69 -4.21 13.11 17.57
N SER A 70 -4.18 13.57 16.31
CA SER A 70 -5.35 14.07 15.59
C SER A 70 -5.95 13.07 14.61
N THR A 71 -5.37 11.87 14.49
CA THR A 71 -5.83 10.88 13.52
C THR A 71 -7.10 10.19 14.02
N PRO A 72 -8.22 10.22 13.26
CA PRO A 72 -9.47 9.59 13.66
C PRO A 72 -9.32 8.06 13.77
N ALA A 73 -10.26 7.41 14.46
CA ALA A 73 -10.27 5.94 14.61
C ALA A 73 -10.52 5.20 13.28
N THR A 74 -11.13 5.89 12.32
CA THR A 74 -11.40 5.42 10.97
C THR A 74 -10.92 6.48 9.98
N VAL A 75 -10.22 6.06 8.94
CA VAL A 75 -9.74 6.90 7.83
C VAL A 75 -10.31 6.33 6.54
N GLY A 76 -11.07 7.13 5.80
CA GLY A 76 -11.59 6.77 4.49
C GLY A 76 -10.50 6.76 3.43
N LEU A 77 -10.52 5.75 2.58
CA LEU A 77 -9.63 5.63 1.41
C LEU A 77 -10.48 5.30 0.18
N ALA A 78 -10.40 6.15 -0.85
CA ALA A 78 -11.14 5.93 -2.08
C ALA A 78 -10.78 4.60 -2.75
N GLY A 79 -11.78 3.78 -3.10
CA GLY A 79 -11.57 2.48 -3.75
C GLY A 79 -11.08 1.36 -2.82
N SER A 80 -11.16 1.56 -1.51
CA SER A 80 -10.70 0.65 -0.46
C SER A 80 -11.81 0.38 0.56
N SER A 81 -11.59 -0.60 1.43
CA SER A 81 -12.22 -0.54 2.76
C SER A 81 -11.66 0.65 3.54
N ASP A 82 -12.46 1.25 4.40
CA ASP A 82 -11.94 2.23 5.35
C ASP A 82 -10.82 1.60 6.19
N LEU A 83 -9.82 2.41 6.55
CA LEU A 83 -8.76 1.99 7.45
C LEU A 83 -9.28 2.15 8.88
N VAL A 84 -9.50 1.05 9.57
CA VAL A 84 -10.12 1.02 10.91
C VAL A 84 -9.06 0.70 11.96
N THR A 85 -9.21 1.27 13.14
CA THR A 85 -8.33 0.98 14.29
C THR A 85 -8.33 -0.52 14.59
N ASP A 86 -7.14 -1.13 14.57
CA ASP A 86 -6.94 -2.54 14.87
C ASP A 86 -6.02 -2.71 16.08
N GLY A 87 -6.55 -3.34 17.14
CA GLY A 87 -5.82 -3.61 18.38
C GLY A 87 -4.72 -4.66 18.23
N ALA A 88 -4.82 -5.57 17.25
CA ALA A 88 -3.78 -6.56 16.98
C ALA A 88 -2.50 -5.92 16.41
N TYR A 89 -2.65 -4.77 15.74
CA TYR A 89 -1.54 -3.97 15.23
C TYR A 89 -1.26 -2.74 16.10
N GLY A 90 -1.49 -2.82 17.41
CA GLY A 90 -1.13 -1.74 18.34
C GLY A 90 -1.91 -0.43 18.15
N GLY A 91 -3.11 -0.49 17.58
CA GLY A 91 -3.97 0.67 17.35
C GLY A 91 -3.74 1.37 16.00
N MET A 92 -2.97 0.76 15.09
CA MET A 92 -2.85 1.23 13.71
C MET A 92 -4.21 1.25 13.01
N ARG A 93 -4.34 2.11 11.99
CA ARG A 93 -5.51 2.11 11.10
C ARG A 93 -5.21 1.19 9.94
N VAL A 94 -5.95 0.09 9.84
CA VAL A 94 -5.66 -0.99 8.89
C VAL A 94 -6.81 -1.14 7.90
N GLY A 95 -6.47 -1.27 6.62
CA GLY A 95 -7.44 -1.44 5.55
C GLY A 95 -6.81 -2.07 4.31
N GLN A 96 -7.63 -2.43 3.34
CA GLN A 96 -7.18 -3.07 2.10
C GLN A 96 -7.91 -2.49 0.89
N LEU A 97 -7.17 -2.30 -0.21
CA LEU A 97 -7.77 -1.96 -1.48
C LEU A 97 -8.72 -3.08 -1.94
N THR A 98 -9.97 -2.73 -2.22
CA THR A 98 -11.05 -3.66 -2.61
C THR A 98 -11.44 -3.52 -4.09
N GLY A 99 -11.08 -2.40 -4.72
CA GLY A 99 -11.27 -2.18 -6.15
C GLY A 99 -10.21 -2.84 -7.04
N SER A 100 -10.10 -2.34 -8.27
CA SER A 100 -9.04 -2.77 -9.20
C SER A 100 -7.66 -2.42 -8.62
N LEU A 101 -6.80 -3.42 -8.48
CA LEU A 101 -5.42 -3.21 -8.07
C LEU A 101 -4.66 -2.43 -9.15
N PRO A 102 -3.80 -1.47 -8.78
CA PRO A 102 -2.96 -0.78 -9.74
C PRO A 102 -1.95 -1.75 -10.38
N ALA A 103 -1.36 -1.33 -11.49
CA ALA A 103 -0.23 -2.05 -12.07
C ALA A 103 0.90 -2.17 -11.04
N ALA A 104 1.64 -3.29 -11.06
CA ALA A 104 2.82 -3.48 -10.22
C ALA A 104 3.94 -2.49 -10.53
N ARG A 105 3.84 -1.71 -11.62
CA ARG A 105 4.78 -0.64 -11.95
C ARG A 105 4.01 0.50 -12.57
N GLY A 106 4.46 1.73 -12.30
CA GLY A 106 3.85 2.95 -12.82
C GLY A 106 3.24 3.84 -11.73
N PRO A 107 2.59 4.93 -12.15
CA PRO A 107 1.99 5.89 -11.23
C PRO A 107 0.79 5.28 -10.48
N VAL A 108 0.69 5.60 -9.20
CA VAL A 108 -0.44 5.22 -8.33
C VAL A 108 -0.85 6.44 -7.53
N SER A 109 -2.16 6.62 -7.35
CA SER A 109 -2.74 7.72 -6.60
C SER A 109 -3.76 7.17 -5.61
N TRP A 110 -3.58 7.52 -4.33
CA TRP A 110 -4.48 7.13 -3.25
C TRP A 110 -5.02 8.38 -2.56
N ALA A 111 -6.34 8.51 -2.51
CA ALA A 111 -7.01 9.64 -1.89
C ALA A 111 -7.57 9.24 -0.52
N PHE A 112 -7.00 9.82 0.53
CA PHE A 112 -7.44 9.65 1.91
C PHE A 112 -8.30 10.85 2.32
N ASP A 113 -9.32 10.62 3.13
CA ASP A 113 -10.15 11.70 3.72
C ASP A 113 -9.44 12.45 4.86
N ASN A 114 -8.35 11.87 5.36
CA ASN A 114 -7.49 12.41 6.40
C ASN A 114 -6.02 12.13 6.04
N ASN A 115 -5.12 13.02 6.40
CA ASN A 115 -3.68 12.90 6.14
C ASN A 115 -2.82 13.24 7.37
N SER A 116 -3.40 13.21 8.59
CA SER A 116 -2.68 13.58 9.81
C SER A 116 -1.81 12.46 10.38
N MET A 117 -1.70 11.32 9.70
CA MET A 117 -0.94 10.15 10.14
C MET A 117 0.57 10.46 10.15
N ASP A 118 1.31 9.83 11.07
CA ASP A 118 2.77 10.05 11.19
C ASP A 118 3.56 9.29 10.11
N ASP A 119 3.04 8.15 9.67
CA ASP A 119 3.48 7.37 8.51
C ASP A 119 2.32 6.50 7.97
N ILE A 120 2.46 6.04 6.74
CA ILE A 120 1.62 5.00 6.15
C ILE A 120 2.56 3.93 5.62
N TRP A 121 2.38 2.69 6.08
CA TRP A 121 2.97 1.53 5.45
C TRP A 121 2.01 0.89 4.47
N VAL A 122 2.53 0.58 3.28
CA VAL A 122 1.78 -0.12 2.24
C VAL A 122 2.42 -1.49 2.03
N ALA A 123 1.66 -2.55 2.30
CA ALA A 123 2.07 -3.91 1.97
C ALA A 123 1.59 -4.25 0.56
N LEU A 124 2.56 -4.45 -0.33
CA LEU A 124 2.31 -4.89 -1.70
C LEU A 124 2.56 -6.38 -1.77
N SER A 125 1.52 -7.17 -2.07
CA SER A 125 1.66 -8.59 -2.39
C SER A 125 1.61 -8.75 -3.92
N TRP A 126 2.59 -9.42 -4.51
CA TRP A 126 2.66 -9.64 -5.96
C TRP A 126 2.89 -11.10 -6.32
N GLY A 127 2.62 -11.43 -7.56
CA GLY A 127 2.88 -12.74 -8.15
C GLY A 127 2.97 -12.65 -9.67
N GLN A 128 3.15 -13.80 -10.32
CA GLN A 128 3.08 -13.87 -11.78
C GLN A 128 1.68 -13.53 -12.29
N GLU A 129 1.64 -12.93 -13.47
CA GLU A 129 0.41 -12.83 -14.27
C GLU A 129 -0.01 -14.25 -14.69
N GLU A 130 -1.26 -14.63 -14.40
CA GLU A 130 -1.84 -15.95 -14.70
C GLU A 130 -2.53 -15.96 -16.08
#